data_AF-A0AAD8Z9B9-F1
#
_entry.id   AF-A0AAD8Z9B9-F1
#
_cell.length_a   1.000
_cell.length_b   1.000
_cell.length_c   1.000
_cell.angle_alpha   90.00
_cell.angle_beta   90.00
_cell.angle_gamma   90.00
#
_symmetry.space_group_name_H-M   'P 1'
#
loop_
_entity.id
_entity.type
_entity.pdbx_description
1 polymer ?
#
loop_
_entity_poly.entity_id
_entity_poly.type
_entity_poly.pdbx_seq_one_letter_code
_entity_poly.pdbx_strand_id
1 'polypeptide(L)'
;RMSAGRIMEGAGCVTWWGFGPARDVLGAANLSLVPFCGIWTLTVDLHCLFFHERASTGTVRAEGELNVLLVGSGDPRHILKTIAGLRDTDTLHVWVIENSMEVVARQLLLLWLSLTAPDSMSMHEKTEVFLEVFGNTEIRCQTEETVKHVAALLLLSVTNTIDTHTQSHPCLDTSLLKFKERDELIQIFAQWQQPPSATANMAKAWDARVRRHLGTRYDSRLGSYDWDLTMKLHQKGCGVIHKQQYAKWRERGLAFEMREGLYQIANQSLLSTRVFNHRGDRVGLRGYWGDIVSSPYLAFGIETENKELLKTQNNQHVKSAQEISVANVQMLFESLAIRGGHPHKHHLGGKGVDLATGVETEPFQKNQDTMDNQMTKEETQTIKQACGIHAEVKEQPETPYKAKDLELMNLNGVRVSFLSLDSLSKLPTKGQFSQRFNSLYCSASMVHHLDSSLKQVAAPGALLMIELTKYLLDLSKEQEAAFTARVGEIAKDLGFISARDSSDNSYAVFTLQDD
;
A
#
# COMPACT_ATOMS: atom_id res chain seq x y z
N ARG A 1 -8.85 -6.14 29.84
CA ARG A 1 -7.49 -5.62 29.56
C ARG A 1 -6.72 -6.72 28.84
N MET A 2 -6.50 -6.63 27.52
CA MET A 2 -5.47 -7.44 26.88
C MET A 2 -4.15 -7.06 27.56
N SER A 3 -3.56 -8.01 28.27
CA SER A 3 -2.27 -7.88 28.96
C SER A 3 -1.26 -7.22 28.04
N ALA A 4 -0.37 -6.38 28.57
CA ALA A 4 0.83 -5.87 27.89
C ALA A 4 1.41 -6.97 26.98
N GLY A 5 1.04 -6.90 25.69
CA GLY A 5 0.96 -8.07 24.83
C GLY A 5 2.34 -8.43 24.35
N ARG A 6 2.71 -9.70 24.49
CA ARG A 6 3.85 -10.27 23.78
C ARG A 6 3.71 -9.87 22.31
N ILE A 7 4.65 -9.10 21.79
CA ILE A 7 4.66 -8.71 20.37
C ILE A 7 4.52 -9.99 19.55
N MET A 8 3.55 -10.02 18.64
CA MET A 8 3.38 -11.12 17.72
C MET A 8 4.61 -11.13 16.82
N GLU A 9 5.49 -12.11 17.03
CA GLU A 9 6.81 -12.10 16.42
C GLU A 9 6.74 -12.13 14.89
N GLY A 10 5.68 -12.69 14.30
CA GLY A 10 5.45 -12.64 12.86
C GLY A 10 5.04 -11.25 12.39
N ALA A 11 3.96 -10.70 12.93
CA ALA A 11 3.44 -9.37 12.56
C ALA A 11 4.42 -8.22 12.83
N GLY A 12 5.31 -8.39 13.81
CA GLY A 12 6.25 -7.35 14.21
C GLY A 12 5.60 -6.27 15.08
N CYS A 13 6.26 -5.13 15.20
CA CYS A 13 5.79 -3.99 15.98
C CYS A 13 5.60 -2.71 15.15
N VAL A 14 5.90 -2.75 13.85
CA VAL A 14 5.66 -1.65 12.92
C VAL A 14 4.77 -2.12 11.78
N THR A 15 3.61 -1.49 11.61
CA THR A 15 2.64 -1.82 10.55
C THR A 15 3.02 -1.06 9.28
N TRP A 16 3.84 -1.67 8.43
CA TRP A 16 4.28 -1.06 7.15
C TRP A 16 3.23 -1.12 6.04
N TRP A 17 2.29 -2.04 6.17
CA TRP A 17 1.06 -2.16 5.38
C TRP A 17 -0.03 -2.71 6.31
N GLY A 18 -1.28 -2.31 6.13
CA GLY A 18 -2.39 -2.84 6.93
C GLY A 18 -2.74 -4.29 6.59
N PHE A 19 -3.62 -4.90 7.37
CA PHE A 19 -3.96 -6.33 7.31
C PHE A 19 -5.23 -6.62 6.50
N GLY A 20 -5.41 -5.97 5.35
CA GLY A 20 -6.57 -6.16 4.50
C GLY A 20 -6.50 -5.42 3.17
N PRO A 21 -7.46 -5.69 2.26
CA PRO A 21 -7.53 -5.07 0.95
C PRO A 21 -7.91 -3.60 1.01
N ALA A 22 -7.48 -2.83 0.02
CA ALA A 22 -7.87 -1.43 -0.13
C ALA A 22 -9.41 -1.27 -0.15
N ARG A 23 -9.90 -0.28 0.57
CA ARG A 23 -11.34 0.05 0.66
C ARG A 23 -11.56 1.52 0.40
N ASP A 24 -12.63 1.82 -0.33
CA ASP A 24 -13.22 3.16 -0.35
C ASP A 24 -13.94 3.35 0.99
N VAL A 25 -13.37 4.17 1.87
CA VAL A 25 -13.90 4.37 3.23
C VAL A 25 -15.15 5.27 3.24
N LEU A 26 -15.48 5.90 2.12
CA LEU A 26 -16.75 6.62 1.91
C LEU A 26 -17.81 5.72 1.25
N GLY A 27 -17.40 4.65 0.56
CA GLY A 27 -18.27 3.76 -0.22
C GLY A 27 -19.20 2.88 0.61
N ALA A 28 -18.83 2.62 1.87
CA ALA A 28 -19.70 1.93 2.83
C ALA A 28 -20.97 2.74 3.18
N ALA A 29 -21.06 4.01 2.79
CA ALA A 29 -22.23 4.88 3.00
C ALA A 29 -23.39 4.54 2.06
N ASN A 30 -23.13 3.82 0.96
CA ASN A 30 -24.12 3.54 -0.08
C ASN A 30 -25.01 2.32 0.25
N LEU A 31 -24.91 1.73 1.44
CA LEU A 31 -25.69 0.55 1.84
C LEU A 31 -26.94 0.86 2.68
N SER A 32 -27.21 2.13 2.98
CA SER A 32 -28.52 2.54 3.46
C SER A 32 -29.47 2.69 2.25
N LEU A 33 -30.43 1.78 2.15
CA LEU A 33 -31.86 2.04 1.87
C LEU A 33 -32.67 0.72 1.92
N VAL A 34 -33.70 0.76 2.77
CA VAL A 34 -35.06 0.15 2.82
C VAL A 34 -35.39 -1.09 1.97
N PRO A 35 -36.09 -2.12 2.50
CA PRO A 35 -36.55 -3.28 1.74
C PRO A 35 -37.69 -2.90 0.80
N PHE A 36 -37.60 -3.22 -0.48
CA PHE A 36 -38.76 -3.21 -1.37
C PHE A 36 -38.93 -4.56 -2.08
N CYS A 37 -40.04 -5.20 -1.72
CA CYS A 37 -40.69 -6.31 -2.38
C CYS A 37 -41.18 -5.88 -3.78
N GLY A 38 -41.03 -6.72 -4.81
CA GLY A 38 -41.69 -6.47 -6.11
C GLY A 38 -41.08 -7.21 -7.31
N ILE A 39 -41.54 -8.44 -7.52
CA ILE A 39 -41.87 -9.11 -8.80
C ILE A 39 -41.08 -8.66 -10.06
N TRP A 40 -40.25 -9.57 -10.59
CA TRP A 40 -39.62 -9.47 -11.91
C TRP A 40 -40.59 -9.90 -13.02
N THR A 41 -40.73 -9.08 -14.06
CA THR A 41 -41.19 -9.52 -15.38
C THR A 41 -40.23 -9.03 -16.46
N LEU A 42 -39.84 -9.98 -17.32
CA LEU A 42 -38.90 -9.84 -18.43
C LEU A 42 -39.37 -8.84 -19.48
N THR A 43 -38.42 -8.08 -20.04
CA THR A 43 -38.19 -8.03 -21.50
C THR A 43 -36.79 -7.54 -21.83
N VAL A 44 -36.24 -8.13 -22.89
CA VAL A 44 -34.93 -7.88 -23.50
C VAL A 44 -35.11 -6.77 -24.53
N ASP A 45 -34.22 -5.77 -24.57
CA ASP A 45 -33.79 -5.23 -25.86
C ASP A 45 -32.46 -4.46 -25.81
N LEU A 46 -31.75 -4.59 -26.92
CA LEU A 46 -30.33 -4.34 -27.13
C LEU A 46 -30.15 -2.99 -27.84
N HIS A 47 -29.47 -2.02 -27.23
CA HIS A 47 -28.75 -0.97 -27.95
C HIS A 47 -27.65 -0.37 -27.06
N CYS A 48 -26.42 -0.85 -27.26
CA CYS A 48 -25.22 -0.37 -26.59
C CYS A 48 -24.75 0.96 -27.19
N LEU A 49 -24.97 2.05 -26.48
CA LEU A 49 -24.10 3.23 -26.50
C LEU A 49 -23.52 3.38 -25.09
N PHE A 50 -22.18 3.34 -25.03
CA PHE A 50 -21.39 3.49 -23.83
C PHE A 50 -21.58 4.90 -23.23
N PHE A 51 -22.57 5.05 -22.36
CA PHE A 51 -22.56 5.98 -21.25
C PHE A 51 -22.86 5.15 -20.01
N HIS A 52 -21.88 5.07 -19.10
CA HIS A 52 -22.01 4.35 -17.84
C HIS A 52 -22.85 5.21 -16.89
N GLU A 53 -24.16 5.29 -17.14
CA GLU A 53 -25.11 5.84 -16.19
C GLU A 53 -25.24 4.83 -15.05
N ARG A 54 -24.42 5.03 -14.00
CA ARG A 54 -24.58 4.33 -12.73
C ARG A 54 -25.99 4.65 -12.22
N ALA A 55 -26.91 3.69 -12.35
CA ALA A 55 -28.18 3.73 -11.64
C ALA A 55 -27.89 3.74 -10.13
N SER A 56 -27.93 4.92 -9.52
CA SER A 56 -27.80 5.12 -8.08
C SER A 56 -29.10 4.72 -7.39
N THR A 57 -29.13 3.52 -6.85
CA THR A 57 -30.13 3.11 -5.86
C THR A 57 -29.42 2.95 -4.52
N GLY A 58 -29.51 3.98 -3.67
CA GLY A 58 -28.82 4.09 -2.39
C GLY A 58 -28.72 5.56 -2.00
N THR A 59 -28.94 5.90 -0.72
CA THR A 59 -29.08 7.27 -0.20
C THR A 59 -28.27 8.35 -0.93
N VAL A 60 -28.90 9.51 -1.16
CA VAL A 60 -28.26 10.72 -1.69
C VAL A 60 -27.03 11.05 -0.84
N ARG A 61 -25.82 10.79 -1.38
CA ARG A 61 -24.56 11.29 -0.81
C ARG A 61 -24.70 12.81 -0.71
N ALA A 62 -24.53 13.37 0.48
CA ALA A 62 -24.52 14.82 0.66
C ALA A 62 -23.50 15.43 -0.32
N GLU A 63 -23.96 16.27 -1.24
CA GLU A 63 -23.07 17.07 -2.09
C GLU A 63 -22.27 18.01 -1.18
N GLY A 64 -20.94 17.99 -1.27
CA GLY A 64 -20.10 18.87 -0.44
C GLY A 64 -18.69 18.36 -0.11
N GLU A 65 -18.10 18.95 0.93
CA GLU A 65 -16.78 18.60 1.47
C GLU A 65 -16.86 17.33 2.32
N LEU A 66 -16.27 16.25 1.82
CA LEU A 66 -16.20 14.95 2.48
C LEU A 66 -14.97 14.87 3.38
N ASN A 67 -15.17 14.44 4.61
CA ASN A 67 -14.16 14.48 5.64
C ASN A 67 -13.92 13.08 6.23
N VAL A 68 -12.69 12.59 6.14
CA VAL A 68 -12.30 11.22 6.52
C VAL A 68 -11.20 11.22 7.57
N LEU A 69 -11.39 10.56 8.71
CA LEU A 69 -10.32 10.31 9.68
C LEU A 69 -9.77 8.89 9.53
N LEU A 70 -8.48 8.74 9.20
CA LEU A 70 -7.77 7.46 9.17
C LEU A 70 -6.86 7.34 10.39
N VAL A 71 -7.10 6.33 11.23
CA VAL A 71 -6.28 6.03 12.42
C VAL A 71 -5.55 4.71 12.23
N GLY A 72 -4.23 4.79 12.04
CA GLY A 72 -3.34 3.64 11.97
C GLY A 72 -3.40 2.86 10.65
N SER A 73 -3.69 3.53 9.53
CA SER A 73 -3.77 2.88 8.20
C SER A 73 -2.47 2.18 7.82
N GLY A 74 -1.33 2.68 8.27
CA GLY A 74 0.00 2.15 7.98
C GLY A 74 0.50 2.47 6.57
N ASP A 75 -0.41 2.55 5.59
CA ASP A 75 -0.12 2.81 4.18
C ASP A 75 -1.26 3.60 3.49
N PRO A 76 -1.04 4.15 2.28
CA PRO A 76 -2.02 5.04 1.64
C PRO A 76 -3.10 4.31 0.83
N ARG A 77 -3.22 2.97 0.87
CA ARG A 77 -4.17 2.23 0.01
C ARG A 77 -5.63 2.71 0.14
N HIS A 78 -6.06 3.04 1.36
CA HIS A 78 -7.42 3.51 1.62
C HIS A 78 -7.61 4.93 1.07
N ILE A 79 -6.57 5.78 1.17
CA ILE A 79 -6.55 7.11 0.57
C ILE A 79 -6.71 7.00 -0.95
N LEU A 80 -5.85 6.20 -1.60
CA LEU A 80 -5.85 6.01 -3.05
C LEU A 80 -7.18 5.44 -3.54
N LYS A 81 -7.71 4.40 -2.88
CA LYS A 81 -8.98 3.77 -3.26
C LYS A 81 -10.17 4.70 -3.08
N THR A 82 -10.18 5.52 -2.04
CA THR A 82 -11.23 6.50 -1.78
C THR A 82 -11.21 7.63 -2.82
N ILE A 83 -10.02 8.13 -3.18
CA ILE A 83 -9.87 9.12 -4.26
C ILE A 83 -10.37 8.57 -5.60
N ALA A 84 -10.03 7.33 -5.93
CA ALA A 84 -10.47 6.68 -7.17
C ALA A 84 -12.01 6.49 -7.24
N GLY A 85 -12.70 6.42 -6.10
CA GLY A 85 -14.16 6.33 -6.02
C GLY A 85 -14.88 7.67 -5.92
N LEU A 86 -14.15 8.79 -5.91
CA LEU A 86 -14.68 10.14 -5.69
C LEU A 86 -15.30 10.71 -6.97
N ARG A 87 -16.44 11.40 -6.87
CA ARG A 87 -17.01 12.11 -8.02
C ARG A 87 -16.19 13.37 -8.34
N ASP A 88 -16.27 13.85 -9.57
CA ASP A 88 -15.53 15.05 -9.99
C ASP A 88 -15.96 16.32 -9.24
N THR A 89 -17.22 16.36 -8.79
CA THR A 89 -17.80 17.48 -8.02
C THR A 89 -17.46 17.44 -6.54
N ASP A 90 -17.06 16.29 -6.01
CA ASP A 90 -16.83 16.12 -4.58
C ASP A 90 -15.45 16.65 -4.19
N THR A 91 -15.34 17.24 -3.00
CA THR A 91 -14.06 17.55 -2.37
C THR A 91 -13.81 16.60 -1.20
N LEU A 92 -12.55 16.28 -0.94
CA LEU A 92 -12.15 15.29 0.06
C LEU A 92 -11.02 15.87 0.92
N HIS A 93 -11.20 15.85 2.25
CA HIS A 93 -10.11 16.05 3.20
C HIS A 93 -9.92 14.76 4.01
N VAL A 94 -8.74 14.17 3.91
CA VAL A 94 -8.32 13.03 4.71
C VAL A 94 -7.39 13.50 5.83
N TRP A 95 -7.68 13.11 7.07
CA TRP A 95 -6.80 13.30 8.22
C TRP A 95 -6.18 11.96 8.59
N VAL A 96 -4.85 11.93 8.73
CA VAL A 96 -4.11 10.71 8.99
C VAL A 96 -3.43 10.79 10.35
N ILE A 97 -3.68 9.81 11.21
CA ILE A 97 -3.00 9.62 12.50
C ILE A 97 -2.29 8.27 12.47
N GLU A 98 -0.98 8.27 12.74
CA GLU A 98 -0.16 7.07 12.78
C GLU A 98 0.60 6.94 14.10
N ASN A 99 1.03 5.71 14.42
CA ASN A 99 1.68 5.40 15.70
C ASN A 99 3.18 5.79 15.74
N SER A 100 3.83 6.02 14.59
CA SER A 100 5.22 6.47 14.53
C SER A 100 5.49 7.37 13.33
N MET A 101 6.51 8.23 13.45
CA MET A 101 6.91 9.12 12.35
C MET A 101 7.57 8.36 11.19
N GLU A 102 8.15 7.18 11.44
CA GLU A 102 8.64 6.30 10.36
C GLU A 102 7.51 5.85 9.43
N VAL A 103 6.31 5.57 9.98
CA VAL A 103 5.12 5.22 9.20
C VAL A 103 4.57 6.45 8.47
N VAL A 104 4.55 7.62 9.12
CA VAL A 104 4.17 8.90 8.46
C VAL A 104 5.09 9.21 7.29
N ALA A 105 6.41 9.14 7.48
CA ALA A 105 7.41 9.36 6.44
C ALA A 105 7.21 8.42 5.25
N ARG A 106 6.89 7.15 5.53
CA ARG A 106 6.64 6.14 4.49
C ARG A 106 5.36 6.43 3.71
N GLN A 107 4.29 6.87 4.38
CA GLN A 107 3.06 7.27 3.69
C GLN A 107 3.28 8.51 2.83
N LEU A 108 4.03 9.50 3.29
CA LEU A 108 4.41 10.67 2.49
C LEU A 108 5.18 10.25 1.23
N LEU A 109 6.15 9.34 1.35
CA LEU A 109 6.89 8.77 0.20
C LEU A 109 5.96 8.06 -0.78
N LEU A 110 5.09 7.17 -0.31
CA LEU A 110 4.17 6.42 -1.17
C LEU A 110 3.13 7.33 -1.84
N LEU A 111 2.63 8.35 -1.13
CA LEU A 111 1.75 9.37 -1.70
C LEU A 111 2.47 10.21 -2.75
N TRP A 112 3.72 10.63 -2.50
CA TRP A 112 4.53 11.34 -3.48
C TRP A 112 4.68 10.55 -4.78
N LEU A 113 5.06 9.27 -4.66
CA LEU A 113 5.16 8.37 -5.81
C LEU A 113 3.83 8.25 -6.53
N SER A 114 2.71 8.15 -5.80
CA SER A 114 1.37 8.08 -6.38
C SER A 114 0.93 9.36 -7.10
N LEU A 115 1.44 10.51 -6.66
CA LEU A 115 1.12 11.84 -7.19
C LEU A 115 2.06 12.29 -8.31
N THR A 116 3.16 11.59 -8.58
CA THR A 116 4.12 11.96 -9.64
C THR A 116 3.42 12.04 -11.01
N ALA A 117 3.62 13.13 -11.73
CA ALA A 117 2.96 13.37 -13.01
C ALA A 117 3.37 12.35 -14.10
N PRO A 118 2.47 11.97 -15.03
CA PRO A 118 2.79 11.03 -16.11
C PRO A 118 3.96 11.49 -17.01
N ASP A 119 4.19 12.79 -17.12
CA ASP A 119 5.30 13.38 -17.89
C ASP A 119 6.67 13.16 -17.22
N SER A 120 6.69 13.10 -15.88
CA SER A 120 7.91 12.80 -15.12
C SER A 120 8.23 11.31 -15.09
N MET A 121 7.20 10.46 -14.89
CA MET A 121 7.35 9.02 -14.73
C MET A 121 6.19 8.27 -15.41
N SER A 122 6.51 7.33 -16.29
CA SER A 122 5.48 6.55 -17.01
C SER A 122 4.63 5.72 -16.04
N MET A 123 3.37 5.44 -16.40
CA MET A 123 2.45 4.71 -15.51
C MET A 123 2.97 3.33 -15.08
N HIS A 124 3.62 2.61 -16.00
CA HIS A 124 4.22 1.31 -15.73
C HIS A 124 5.41 1.43 -14.78
N GLU A 125 6.34 2.34 -15.05
CA GLU A 125 7.49 2.60 -14.18
C GLU A 125 7.05 3.01 -12.78
N LYS A 126 6.08 3.92 -12.69
CA LYS A 126 5.47 4.39 -11.44
C LYS A 126 4.86 3.26 -10.63
N THR A 127 4.15 2.35 -11.29
CA THR A 127 3.56 1.16 -10.65
C THR A 127 4.64 0.20 -10.13
N GLU A 128 5.70 -0.04 -10.92
CA GLU A 128 6.83 -0.87 -10.51
C GLU A 128 7.55 -0.28 -9.29
N VAL A 129 7.94 1.00 -9.35
CA VAL A 129 8.62 1.71 -8.26
C VAL A 129 7.76 1.72 -7.00
N PHE A 130 6.46 2.04 -7.12
CA PHE A 130 5.54 2.04 -5.98
C PHE A 130 5.48 0.68 -5.29
N LEU A 131 5.26 -0.40 -6.05
CA LEU A 131 5.12 -1.74 -5.48
C LEU A 131 6.43 -2.25 -4.87
N GLU A 132 7.58 -1.93 -5.47
CA GLU A 132 8.89 -2.23 -4.89
C GLU A 132 9.09 -1.53 -3.55
N VAL A 133 8.84 -0.21 -3.50
CA VAL A 133 8.95 0.56 -2.25
C VAL A 133 7.94 0.05 -1.22
N PHE A 134 6.73 -0.32 -1.64
CA PHE A 134 5.62 -0.78 -0.80
C PHE A 134 5.86 -2.14 -0.14
N GLY A 135 6.36 -3.13 -0.88
CA GLY A 135 6.36 -4.53 -0.43
C GLY A 135 7.71 -5.21 -0.29
N ASN A 136 8.80 -4.62 -0.85
CA ASN A 136 10.08 -5.30 -0.91
C ASN A 136 11.09 -4.76 0.10
N THR A 137 11.75 -5.67 0.80
CA THR A 137 12.88 -5.40 1.70
C THR A 137 14.14 -4.96 0.95
N GLU A 138 14.36 -5.49 -0.25
CA GLU A 138 15.45 -5.14 -1.16
C GLU A 138 14.84 -4.61 -2.48
N ILE A 139 15.39 -3.52 -3.01
CA ILE A 139 14.92 -2.80 -4.21
C ILE A 139 16.04 -2.70 -5.25
N ARG A 140 15.68 -2.34 -6.48
CA ARG A 140 16.64 -2.06 -7.56
C ARG A 140 17.38 -0.75 -7.30
N CYS A 141 18.54 -0.58 -7.93
CA CYS A 141 19.34 0.66 -7.83
C CYS A 141 18.55 1.89 -8.28
N GLN A 142 17.82 1.80 -9.38
CA GLN A 142 17.01 2.90 -9.92
C GLN A 142 15.87 3.30 -8.97
N THR A 143 15.26 2.32 -8.31
CA THR A 143 14.23 2.56 -7.28
C THR A 143 14.85 3.24 -6.06
N GLU A 144 16.07 2.86 -5.65
CA GLU A 144 16.79 3.53 -4.56
C GLU A 144 17.11 5.00 -4.90
N GLU A 145 17.60 5.28 -6.11
CA GLU A 145 17.84 6.64 -6.60
C GLU A 145 16.57 7.50 -6.53
N THR A 146 15.43 6.92 -6.94
CA THR A 146 14.11 7.57 -6.84
C THR A 146 13.74 7.85 -5.38
N VAL A 147 13.92 6.87 -4.47
CA VAL A 147 13.65 7.06 -3.04
C VAL A 147 14.53 8.16 -2.44
N LYS A 148 15.83 8.20 -2.77
CA LYS A 148 16.74 9.26 -2.32
C LYS A 148 16.31 10.63 -2.82
N HIS A 149 15.95 10.72 -4.10
CA HIS A 149 15.51 11.98 -4.69
C HIS A 149 14.20 12.49 -4.05
N VAL A 150 13.19 11.62 -3.91
CA VAL A 150 11.92 11.98 -3.24
C VAL A 150 12.15 12.33 -1.77
N ALA A 151 13.03 11.63 -1.07
CA ALA A 151 13.38 11.96 0.31
C ALA A 151 14.03 13.35 0.43
N ALA A 152 14.83 13.78 -0.54
CA ALA A 152 15.37 15.14 -0.60
C ALA A 152 14.27 16.20 -0.75
N LEU A 153 13.31 15.96 -1.63
CA LEU A 153 12.18 16.85 -1.84
C LEU A 153 11.23 16.91 -0.63
N LEU A 154 10.96 15.77 0.00
CA LEU A 154 10.17 15.70 1.23
C LEU A 154 10.86 16.41 2.40
N LEU A 155 12.18 16.25 2.55
CA LEU A 155 12.97 16.97 3.56
C LEU A 155 12.81 18.48 3.38
N LEU A 156 12.96 18.98 2.15
CA LEU A 156 12.78 20.39 1.84
C LEU A 156 11.35 20.86 2.11
N SER A 157 10.34 20.09 1.70
CA SER A 157 8.93 20.40 1.94
C SER A 157 8.61 20.54 3.42
N VAL A 158 9.03 19.58 4.26
CA VAL A 158 8.79 19.62 5.71
C VAL A 158 9.53 20.79 6.38
N THR A 159 10.75 21.09 5.93
CA THR A 159 11.55 22.22 6.44
C THR A 159 10.89 23.57 6.10
N ASN A 160 10.45 23.74 4.84
CA ASN A 160 9.88 25.00 4.36
C ASN A 160 8.44 25.25 4.84
N THR A 161 7.72 24.23 5.32
CA THR A 161 6.38 24.39 5.90
C THR A 161 6.37 25.33 7.13
N ILE A 162 7.56 25.63 7.68
CA ILE A 162 7.72 26.60 8.77
C ILE A 162 7.54 28.06 8.27
N ASP A 163 7.86 28.33 7.01
CA ASP A 163 7.71 29.65 6.41
C ASP A 163 6.28 29.81 5.85
N THR A 164 5.51 30.76 6.39
CA THR A 164 4.07 30.97 6.11
C THR A 164 3.71 31.30 4.65
N HIS A 165 4.68 31.34 3.74
CA HIS A 165 4.50 31.72 2.34
C HIS A 165 4.68 30.58 1.33
N THR A 166 5.21 29.42 1.73
CA THR A 166 5.34 28.26 0.83
C THR A 166 4.20 27.28 1.09
N GLN A 167 3.23 27.21 0.17
CA GLN A 167 2.16 26.21 0.27
C GLN A 167 2.73 24.83 -0.09
N SER A 168 2.77 23.93 0.90
CA SER A 168 3.05 22.51 0.67
C SER A 168 1.95 21.89 -0.19
N HIS A 169 2.27 20.80 -0.89
CA HIS A 169 1.31 20.10 -1.73
C HIS A 169 0.08 19.67 -0.89
N PRO A 170 -1.18 19.89 -1.35
CA PRO A 170 -2.39 19.66 -0.54
C PRO A 170 -2.53 18.24 0.03
N CYS A 171 -1.94 17.24 -0.64
CA CYS A 171 -1.96 15.83 -0.23
C CYS A 171 -0.74 15.39 0.60
N LEU A 172 0.14 16.31 0.98
CA LEU A 172 1.37 16.04 1.75
C LEU A 172 1.48 17.00 2.96
N ASP A 173 0.36 17.47 3.48
CA ASP A 173 0.33 18.51 4.50
C ASP A 173 0.76 17.98 5.87
N THR A 174 1.91 18.47 6.34
CA THR A 174 2.49 18.17 7.66
C THR A 174 2.39 19.35 8.65
N SER A 175 1.65 20.41 8.31
CA SER A 175 1.59 21.64 9.11
C SER A 175 1.00 21.43 10.52
N LEU A 176 0.14 20.42 10.66
CA LEU A 176 -0.53 20.08 11.92
C LEU A 176 0.30 19.16 12.84
N LEU A 177 1.50 18.73 12.39
CA LEU A 177 2.45 18.00 13.24
C LEU A 177 3.22 18.95 14.16
N LYS A 178 3.61 18.44 15.33
CA LYS A 178 4.46 19.19 16.27
C LYS A 178 5.84 19.42 15.68
N PHE A 179 6.54 20.45 16.16
CA PHE A 179 7.92 20.73 15.76
C PHE A 179 8.83 19.50 15.94
N LYS A 180 8.77 18.84 17.10
CA LYS A 180 9.54 17.61 17.36
C LYS A 180 9.27 16.49 16.35
N GLU A 181 8.03 16.32 15.93
CA GLU A 181 7.64 15.28 14.96
C GLU A 181 8.15 15.63 13.55
N ARG A 182 8.11 16.91 13.18
CA ARG A 182 8.71 17.40 11.93
C ARG A 182 10.23 17.27 11.93
N ASP A 183 10.89 17.55 13.05
CA ASP A 183 12.34 17.33 13.21
C ASP A 183 12.69 15.84 13.03
N GLU A 184 11.86 14.94 13.57
CA GLU A 184 12.02 13.50 13.39
C GLU A 184 11.84 13.07 11.91
N LEU A 185 10.85 13.63 11.21
CA LEU A 185 10.68 13.41 9.76
C LEU A 185 11.89 13.88 8.96
N ILE A 186 12.42 15.06 9.26
CA ILE A 186 13.63 15.60 8.61
C ILE A 186 14.81 14.63 8.81
N GLN A 187 15.00 14.11 10.03
CA GLN A 187 16.05 13.14 10.33
C GLN A 187 15.85 11.82 9.55
N ILE A 188 14.62 11.31 9.46
CA ILE A 188 14.30 10.11 8.70
C ILE A 188 14.62 10.30 7.21
N PHE A 189 14.19 11.41 6.61
CA PHE A 189 14.45 11.67 5.18
C PHE A 189 15.93 11.91 4.89
N ALA A 190 16.66 12.58 5.78
CA ALA A 190 18.11 12.72 5.65
C ALA A 190 18.81 11.36 5.68
N GLN A 191 18.34 10.44 6.54
CA GLN A 191 18.85 9.08 6.62
C GLN A 191 18.54 8.27 5.36
N TRP A 192 17.39 8.45 4.72
CA TRP A 192 17.07 7.77 3.46
C TRP A 192 17.92 8.26 2.29
N GLN A 193 18.22 9.57 2.25
CA GLN A 193 19.12 10.16 1.26
C GLN A 193 20.55 9.63 1.39
N GLN A 194 21.06 9.62 2.63
CA GLN A 194 22.40 9.19 2.96
C GLN A 194 22.35 8.13 4.06
N PRO A 195 22.12 6.85 3.67
CA PRO A 195 22.08 5.75 4.62
C PRO A 195 23.40 5.65 5.41
N PRO A 196 23.36 5.30 6.71
CA PRO A 196 24.59 5.17 7.49
C PRO A 196 25.55 4.15 6.89
N SER A 197 26.86 4.41 6.95
CA SER A 197 27.89 3.51 6.40
C SER A 197 27.81 2.08 6.97
N ALA A 198 27.43 1.94 8.24
CA ALA A 198 27.06 0.67 8.87
C ALA A 198 25.56 0.38 8.67
N THR A 199 25.12 0.26 7.41
CA THR A 199 23.72 -0.03 7.10
C THR A 199 23.32 -1.39 7.66
N ALA A 200 22.15 -1.47 8.30
CA ALA A 200 21.59 -2.73 8.75
C ALA A 200 21.47 -3.69 7.56
N ASN A 201 22.15 -4.84 7.64
CA ASN A 201 22.05 -5.85 6.60
C ASN A 201 20.63 -6.42 6.61
N MET A 202 19.84 -6.04 5.59
CA MET A 202 18.41 -6.36 5.50
C MET A 202 18.17 -7.87 5.52
N ALA A 203 18.94 -8.65 4.74
CA ALA A 203 18.83 -10.10 4.71
C ALA A 203 19.07 -10.73 6.10
N LYS A 204 20.08 -10.25 6.84
CA LYS A 204 20.34 -10.72 8.21
C LYS A 204 19.24 -10.30 9.19
N ALA A 205 18.71 -9.08 9.06
CA ALA A 205 17.63 -8.59 9.91
C ALA A 205 16.34 -9.39 9.69
N TRP A 206 16.01 -9.69 8.44
CA TRP A 206 14.88 -10.55 8.07
C TRP A 206 15.07 -11.98 8.59
N ASP A 207 16.21 -12.61 8.30
CA ASP A 207 16.54 -13.97 8.75
C ASP A 207 16.47 -14.12 10.27
N ALA A 208 17.03 -13.16 11.01
CA ALA A 208 16.98 -13.17 12.47
C ALA A 208 15.54 -13.19 13.00
N ARG A 209 14.62 -12.49 12.33
CA ARG A 209 13.20 -12.49 12.69
C ARG A 209 12.49 -13.76 12.31
N VAL A 210 12.75 -14.31 11.12
CA VAL A 210 12.21 -15.60 10.71
C VAL A 210 12.64 -16.70 11.68
N ARG A 211 13.92 -16.75 12.06
CA ARG A 211 14.45 -17.69 13.07
C ARG A 211 13.74 -17.54 14.41
N ARG A 212 13.56 -16.31 14.87
CA ARG A 212 12.90 -16.03 16.14
C ARG A 212 11.42 -16.39 16.13
N HIS A 213 10.73 -16.14 15.03
CA HIS A 213 9.32 -16.48 14.83
C HIS A 213 9.09 -18.00 14.73
N LEU A 214 9.90 -18.71 13.94
CA LEU A 214 9.72 -20.15 13.72
C LEU A 214 10.33 -21.02 14.83
N GLY A 215 11.35 -20.53 15.54
CA GLY A 215 12.05 -21.27 16.57
C GLY A 215 12.62 -22.59 16.02
N THR A 216 12.27 -23.70 16.67
CA THR A 216 12.70 -25.05 16.27
C THR A 216 12.23 -25.46 14.87
N ARG A 217 11.21 -24.80 14.31
CA ARG A 217 10.68 -25.08 12.97
C ARG A 217 11.47 -24.38 11.85
N TYR A 218 12.51 -23.61 12.18
CA TYR A 218 13.28 -22.85 11.19
C TYR A 218 13.97 -23.74 10.14
N ASP A 219 14.50 -24.89 10.55
CA ASP A 219 15.17 -25.83 9.63
C ASP A 219 14.16 -26.47 8.66
N SER A 220 12.89 -26.56 9.05
CA SER A 220 11.76 -27.01 8.23
C SER A 220 10.84 -25.87 7.78
N ARG A 221 11.37 -24.64 7.68
CA ARG A 221 10.58 -23.41 7.42
C ARG A 221 9.71 -23.48 6.17
N LEU A 222 10.15 -24.13 5.09
CA LEU A 222 9.37 -24.26 3.86
C LEU A 222 8.04 -24.99 4.10
N GLY A 223 8.03 -26.00 4.98
CA GLY A 223 6.80 -26.68 5.39
C GLY A 223 5.89 -25.77 6.24
N SER A 224 6.48 -24.92 7.08
CA SER A 224 5.71 -23.91 7.83
C SER A 224 5.07 -22.87 6.91
N TYR A 225 5.78 -22.42 5.87
CA TYR A 225 5.26 -21.47 4.89
C TYR A 225 4.12 -22.06 4.07
N ASP A 226 4.28 -23.31 3.62
CA ASP A 226 3.24 -24.03 2.87
C ASP A 226 1.98 -24.25 3.71
N TRP A 227 2.15 -24.54 5.01
CA TRP A 227 1.05 -24.66 5.95
C TRP A 227 0.32 -23.34 6.18
N ASP A 228 1.04 -22.24 6.44
CA ASP A 228 0.44 -20.92 6.60
C ASP A 228 -0.34 -20.50 5.35
N LEU A 229 0.22 -20.75 4.15
CA LEU A 229 -0.43 -20.42 2.89
C LEU A 229 -1.71 -21.24 2.68
N THR A 230 -1.57 -22.56 2.65
CA THR A 230 -2.66 -23.45 2.23
C THR A 230 -3.78 -23.44 3.25
N MET A 231 -3.45 -23.31 4.54
CA MET A 231 -4.41 -23.66 5.60
C MET A 231 -4.81 -22.49 6.48
N LYS A 232 -4.19 -21.33 6.25
CA LYS A 232 -4.69 -20.07 6.78
C LYS A 232 -5.10 -19.13 5.65
N LEU A 233 -4.22 -18.80 4.71
CA LEU A 233 -4.54 -17.82 3.66
C LEU A 233 -5.56 -18.33 2.64
N HIS A 234 -5.36 -19.50 2.04
CA HIS A 234 -6.28 -20.03 1.03
C HIS A 234 -7.67 -20.33 1.61
N GLN A 235 -7.75 -20.84 2.84
CA GLN A 235 -9.04 -21.01 3.55
C GLN A 235 -9.77 -19.68 3.79
N LYS A 236 -9.05 -18.55 3.80
CA LYS A 236 -9.59 -17.20 3.96
C LYS A 236 -9.88 -16.50 2.64
N GLY A 237 -9.78 -17.23 1.51
CA GLY A 237 -10.10 -16.73 0.17
C GLY A 237 -8.91 -16.19 -0.62
N CYS A 238 -7.68 -16.27 -0.10
CA CYS A 238 -6.49 -15.73 -0.76
C CYS A 238 -5.85 -16.72 -1.76
N GLY A 239 -6.66 -17.47 -2.52
CA GLY A 239 -6.19 -18.50 -3.46
C GLY A 239 -5.27 -17.99 -4.56
N VAL A 240 -5.36 -16.70 -4.89
CA VAL A 240 -4.51 -16.00 -5.88
C VAL A 240 -3.06 -15.85 -5.44
N ILE A 241 -2.76 -16.03 -4.15
CA ILE A 241 -1.38 -16.03 -3.66
C ILE A 241 -0.75 -17.40 -3.96
N HIS A 242 0.15 -17.43 -4.93
CA HIS A 242 0.81 -18.66 -5.37
C HIS A 242 1.91 -19.11 -4.41
N LYS A 243 2.13 -20.43 -4.34
CA LYS A 243 3.09 -21.08 -3.44
C LYS A 243 4.52 -20.55 -3.56
N GLN A 244 5.04 -20.51 -4.80
CA GLN A 244 6.41 -20.06 -5.05
C GLN A 244 6.60 -18.60 -4.64
N GLN A 245 5.63 -17.75 -4.96
CA GLN A 245 5.63 -16.33 -4.63
C GLN A 245 5.61 -16.10 -3.12
N TYR A 246 4.70 -16.75 -2.39
CA TYR A 246 4.61 -16.61 -0.93
C TYR A 246 5.85 -17.15 -0.22
N ALA A 247 6.37 -18.31 -0.65
CA ALA A 247 7.58 -18.89 -0.07
C ALA A 247 8.79 -17.95 -0.26
N LYS A 248 8.96 -17.39 -1.47
CA LYS A 248 10.03 -16.45 -1.77
C LYS A 248 9.95 -15.18 -0.92
N TRP A 249 8.74 -14.63 -0.77
CA TRP A 249 8.52 -13.49 0.12
C TRP A 249 8.83 -13.84 1.58
N ARG A 250 8.35 -14.98 2.10
CA ARG A 250 8.66 -15.44 3.47
C ARG A 250 10.17 -15.66 3.69
N GLU A 251 10.91 -16.08 2.68
CA GLU A 251 12.36 -16.29 2.79
C GLU A 251 13.18 -15.00 2.80
N ARG A 252 12.83 -13.99 2.00
CA ARG A 252 13.70 -12.81 1.81
C ARG A 252 13.02 -11.45 2.00
N GLY A 253 11.69 -11.41 2.09
CA GLY A 253 10.90 -10.19 2.10
C GLY A 253 10.76 -9.54 0.73
N LEU A 254 10.95 -10.31 -0.35
CA LEU A 254 10.81 -9.86 -1.73
C LEU A 254 9.44 -10.27 -2.29
N ALA A 255 8.53 -9.31 -2.41
CA ALA A 255 7.14 -9.56 -2.79
C ALA A 255 6.87 -9.34 -4.29
N PHE A 256 7.43 -8.28 -4.86
CA PHE A 256 7.14 -7.81 -6.21
C PHE A 256 8.40 -7.79 -7.04
N GLU A 257 8.51 -8.73 -7.98
CA GLU A 257 9.67 -8.80 -8.86
C GLU A 257 9.29 -8.35 -10.26
N MET A 258 9.84 -7.21 -10.65
CA MET A 258 9.57 -6.55 -11.90
C MET A 258 10.71 -6.83 -12.87
N ARG A 259 10.41 -7.51 -13.98
CA ARG A 259 11.38 -7.84 -15.05
C ARG A 259 12.55 -8.67 -14.51
N GLU A 260 13.67 -8.71 -15.23
CA GLU A 260 14.93 -9.35 -14.80
C GLU A 260 15.78 -8.40 -13.94
N GLY A 261 15.17 -7.84 -12.88
CA GLY A 261 15.82 -6.88 -11.99
C GLY A 261 16.69 -7.53 -10.90
N LEU A 262 17.84 -6.93 -10.59
CA LEU A 262 18.66 -7.31 -9.44
C LEU A 262 18.22 -6.53 -8.19
N TYR A 263 17.68 -7.26 -7.21
CA TYR A 263 17.25 -6.73 -5.91
C TYR A 263 18.35 -6.92 -4.88
N GLN A 264 19.13 -5.86 -4.63
CA GLN A 264 20.33 -5.92 -3.79
C GLN A 264 20.47 -4.75 -2.82
N ILE A 265 19.68 -3.69 -3.00
CA ILE A 265 19.77 -2.48 -2.20
C ILE A 265 18.68 -2.51 -1.12
N ALA A 266 19.06 -2.34 0.14
CA ALA A 266 18.10 -2.34 1.23
C ALA A 266 17.11 -1.17 1.09
N ASN A 267 15.81 -1.48 1.12
CA ASN A 267 14.76 -0.48 1.15
C ASN A 267 14.77 0.24 2.52
N GLN A 268 15.36 1.44 2.55
CA GLN A 268 15.52 2.22 3.78
C GLN A 268 14.18 2.60 4.42
N SER A 269 13.10 2.69 3.62
CA SER A 269 11.76 3.03 4.09
C SER A 269 11.03 1.91 4.82
N LEU A 270 11.64 0.71 4.93
CA LEU A 270 11.15 -0.42 5.72
C LEU A 270 12.02 -0.73 6.95
N LEU A 271 13.06 0.07 7.19
CA LEU A 271 13.92 -0.06 8.34
C LEU A 271 13.48 0.92 9.43
N SER A 272 13.42 0.41 10.65
CA SER A 272 13.08 1.19 11.84
C SER A 272 14.02 0.93 13.00
N THR A 273 14.09 1.89 13.93
CA THR A 273 14.92 1.75 15.13
C THR A 273 14.09 1.30 16.32
N ARG A 274 14.44 0.15 16.89
CA ARG A 274 13.77 -0.38 18.09
C ARG A 274 14.71 -0.35 19.28
N VAL A 275 14.24 0.21 20.40
CA VAL A 275 15.01 0.27 21.64
C VAL A 275 14.77 -0.99 22.48
N PHE A 276 15.86 -1.62 22.89
CA PHE A 276 15.89 -2.78 23.78
C PHE A 276 16.59 -2.43 25.08
N ASN A 277 16.15 -3.05 26.19
CA ASN A 277 16.89 -3.00 27.45
C ASN A 277 17.87 -4.17 27.47
N HIS A 278 19.17 -3.90 27.51
CA HIS A 278 20.22 -4.90 27.64
C HIS A 278 21.09 -4.56 28.86
N ARG A 279 21.06 -5.43 29.87
CA ARG A 279 21.87 -5.29 31.12
C ARG A 279 21.74 -3.93 31.83
N GLY A 280 20.57 -3.29 31.73
CA GLY A 280 20.29 -1.97 32.33
C GLY A 280 20.42 -0.81 31.34
N ASP A 281 21.11 -1.01 30.21
CA ASP A 281 21.27 0.02 29.18
C ASP A 281 20.18 -0.05 28.11
N ARG A 282 19.80 1.10 27.57
CA ARG A 282 18.89 1.22 26.42
C ARG A 282 19.72 1.21 25.14
N VAL A 283 19.58 0.15 24.34
CA VAL A 283 20.28 -0.02 23.07
C VAL A 283 19.27 0.07 21.92
N GLY A 284 19.45 1.05 21.03
CA GLY A 284 18.68 1.15 19.79
C GLY A 284 19.24 0.23 18.72
N LEU A 285 18.43 -0.69 18.21
CA LEU A 285 18.77 -1.57 17.09
C LEU A 285 17.94 -1.20 15.86
N ARG A 286 18.62 -0.77 14.81
CA ARG A 286 18.02 -0.50 13.51
C ARG A 286 17.86 -1.82 12.73
N GLY A 287 16.68 -2.08 12.20
CA GLY A 287 16.38 -3.32 11.48
C GLY A 287 14.97 -3.33 10.91
N TYR A 288 14.55 -4.48 10.37
CA TYR A 288 13.19 -4.68 9.88
C TYR A 288 12.28 -5.15 11.01
N TRP A 289 11.28 -4.35 11.37
CA TRP A 289 10.36 -4.64 12.49
C TRP A 289 8.88 -4.82 12.08
N GLY A 290 8.60 -5.11 10.79
CA GLY A 290 7.24 -5.30 10.25
C GLY A 290 6.78 -6.74 10.04
N ASP A 291 5.77 -6.97 9.21
CA ASP A 291 5.21 -8.31 9.08
C ASP A 291 6.07 -9.24 8.21
N ILE A 292 6.38 -10.43 8.73
CA ILE A 292 7.07 -11.49 7.99
C ILE A 292 6.16 -12.66 7.63
N VAL A 293 4.88 -12.67 8.04
CA VAL A 293 3.87 -13.72 7.84
C VAL A 293 2.73 -13.26 6.92
N SER A 294 2.14 -12.08 7.16
CA SER A 294 1.02 -11.56 6.37
C SER A 294 1.55 -10.65 5.27
N SER A 295 1.62 -11.19 4.04
CA SER A 295 2.27 -10.57 2.90
C SER A 295 1.63 -9.25 2.44
N PRO A 296 2.38 -8.34 1.81
CA PRO A 296 1.84 -7.09 1.24
C PRO A 296 0.81 -7.31 0.12
N TYR A 297 0.70 -8.53 -0.43
CA TYR A 297 -0.35 -8.91 -1.37
C TYR A 297 -1.76 -8.67 -0.84
N LEU A 298 -1.95 -8.63 0.48
CA LEU A 298 -3.25 -8.38 1.09
C LEU A 298 -3.82 -7.00 0.71
N ALA A 299 -2.98 -6.00 0.48
CA ALA A 299 -3.42 -4.63 0.20
C ALA A 299 -4.01 -4.45 -1.21
N PHE A 300 -3.38 -5.05 -2.22
CA PHE A 300 -3.72 -4.80 -3.64
C PHE A 300 -3.87 -6.08 -4.47
N GLY A 301 -3.54 -7.26 -3.96
CA GLY A 301 -3.36 -8.47 -4.78
C GLY A 301 -4.43 -9.55 -4.59
N ILE A 302 -5.22 -9.49 -3.52
CA ILE A 302 -6.20 -10.55 -3.18
C ILE A 302 -7.61 -10.30 -3.71
N GLU A 303 -7.91 -9.08 -4.12
CA GLU A 303 -9.23 -8.68 -4.63
C GLU A 303 -9.07 -7.77 -5.84
N THR A 304 -10.03 -7.81 -6.76
CA THR A 304 -10.06 -6.90 -7.91
C THR A 304 -11.47 -6.76 -8.47
N GLU A 305 -11.73 -5.59 -9.06
CA GLU A 305 -12.92 -5.32 -9.85
C GLU A 305 -12.87 -6.00 -11.21
N ASN A 306 -11.66 -6.23 -11.75
CA ASN A 306 -11.48 -6.92 -13.02
C ASN A 306 -11.56 -8.44 -12.84
N LYS A 307 -12.76 -9.00 -13.04
CA LYS A 307 -13.04 -10.44 -12.85
C LYS A 307 -12.23 -11.35 -13.78
N GLU A 308 -11.72 -10.85 -14.90
CA GLU A 308 -10.87 -11.62 -15.80
C GLU A 308 -9.56 -12.06 -15.13
N LEU A 309 -9.04 -11.24 -14.22
CA LEU A 309 -7.83 -11.55 -13.45
C LEU A 309 -8.08 -12.61 -12.36
N LEU A 310 -9.34 -12.95 -12.05
CA LEU A 310 -9.70 -13.97 -11.07
C LEU A 310 -9.97 -15.33 -11.71
N LYS A 311 -9.83 -15.45 -13.04
CA LYS A 311 -10.05 -16.70 -13.77
C LYS A 311 -9.16 -17.83 -13.25
N THR A 312 -9.74 -19.02 -13.17
CA THR A 312 -9.05 -20.24 -12.79
C THR A 312 -8.97 -21.20 -13.96
N GLN A 313 -7.87 -21.94 -14.03
CA GLN A 313 -7.65 -23.05 -14.94
C GLN A 313 -7.07 -24.20 -14.13
N ASN A 314 -7.61 -25.41 -14.27
CA ASN A 314 -7.21 -26.58 -13.49
C ASN A 314 -7.24 -26.34 -11.97
N ASN A 315 -8.28 -25.65 -11.48
CA ASN A 315 -8.46 -25.24 -10.07
C ASN A 315 -7.34 -24.34 -9.50
N GLN A 316 -6.55 -23.69 -10.35
CA GLN A 316 -5.54 -22.71 -9.95
C GLN A 316 -5.83 -21.37 -10.62
N HIS A 317 -5.55 -20.26 -9.94
CA HIS A 317 -5.68 -18.95 -10.56
C HIS A 317 -4.64 -18.79 -11.68
N VAL A 318 -5.11 -18.26 -12.81
CA VAL A 318 -4.22 -17.98 -13.95
C VAL A 318 -3.30 -16.80 -13.64
N LYS A 319 -3.81 -15.83 -12.88
CA LYS A 319 -3.07 -14.64 -12.45
C LYS A 319 -2.70 -14.72 -10.98
N SER A 320 -1.46 -14.35 -10.70
CA SER A 320 -0.91 -14.25 -9.36
C SER A 320 -1.33 -12.97 -8.65
N ALA A 321 -1.20 -12.95 -7.33
CA ALA A 321 -1.42 -11.76 -6.53
C ALA A 321 -0.53 -10.56 -6.91
N GLN A 322 0.67 -10.80 -7.49
CA GLN A 322 1.49 -9.71 -8.03
C GLN A 322 0.87 -9.09 -9.29
N GLU A 323 0.43 -9.91 -10.25
CA GLU A 323 -0.21 -9.40 -11.47
C GLU A 323 -1.50 -8.63 -11.14
N ILE A 324 -2.27 -9.12 -10.16
CA ILE A 324 -3.46 -8.42 -9.65
C ILE A 324 -3.05 -7.09 -8.98
N SER A 325 -2.02 -7.07 -8.13
CA SER A 325 -1.52 -5.83 -7.52
C SER A 325 -1.07 -4.81 -8.56
N VAL A 326 -0.34 -5.23 -9.60
CA VAL A 326 0.09 -4.35 -10.70
C VAL A 326 -1.11 -3.74 -11.39
N ALA A 327 -2.08 -4.56 -11.80
CA ALA A 327 -3.29 -4.08 -12.48
C ALA A 327 -4.10 -3.12 -11.59
N ASN A 328 -4.29 -3.46 -10.31
CA ASN A 328 -5.05 -2.62 -9.39
C ASN A 328 -4.37 -1.28 -9.09
N VAL A 329 -3.07 -1.28 -8.82
CA VAL A 329 -2.32 -0.04 -8.57
C VAL A 329 -2.29 0.84 -9.82
N GLN A 330 -2.14 0.25 -10.99
CA GLN A 330 -2.20 0.98 -12.25
C GLN A 330 -3.57 1.66 -12.45
N MET A 331 -4.68 0.95 -12.21
CA MET A 331 -6.03 1.54 -12.26
C MET A 331 -6.22 2.69 -11.25
N LEU A 332 -5.65 2.56 -10.05
CA LEU A 332 -5.66 3.66 -9.07
C LEU A 332 -4.91 4.87 -9.63
N PHE A 333 -3.70 4.69 -10.15
CA PHE A 333 -2.92 5.81 -10.69
C PHE A 333 -3.54 6.44 -11.94
N GLU A 334 -4.19 5.66 -12.80
CA GLU A 334 -4.99 6.17 -13.92
C GLU A 334 -6.15 7.04 -13.41
N SER A 335 -6.86 6.61 -12.37
CA SER A 335 -7.93 7.40 -11.74
C SER A 335 -7.41 8.72 -11.16
N LEU A 336 -6.24 8.68 -10.51
CA LEU A 336 -5.57 9.89 -9.99
C LEU A 336 -5.16 10.83 -11.13
N ALA A 337 -4.62 10.30 -12.22
CA ALA A 337 -4.19 11.09 -13.38
C ALA A 337 -5.37 11.78 -14.08
N ILE A 338 -6.49 11.07 -14.27
CA ILE A 338 -7.72 11.65 -14.81
C ILE A 338 -8.19 12.82 -13.94
N ARG A 339 -8.24 12.63 -12.62
CA ARG A 339 -8.64 13.69 -11.68
C ARG A 339 -7.69 14.88 -11.65
N GLY A 340 -6.39 14.62 -11.84
CA GLY A 340 -5.35 15.63 -11.97
C GLY A 340 -5.33 16.37 -13.30
N GLY A 341 -6.27 16.09 -14.23
CA GLY A 341 -6.32 16.74 -15.54
C GLY A 341 -5.39 16.14 -16.59
N HIS A 342 -4.87 14.93 -16.35
CA HIS A 342 -4.01 14.18 -17.26
C HIS A 342 -4.70 12.90 -17.78
N PRO A 343 -5.74 13.00 -18.63
CA PRO A 343 -6.39 11.83 -19.18
C PRO A 343 -5.43 11.08 -20.11
N HIS A 344 -5.35 9.75 -19.96
CA HIS A 344 -4.55 8.92 -20.84
C HIS A 344 -5.16 8.94 -22.25
N LYS A 345 -4.39 9.35 -23.28
CA LYS A 345 -4.79 9.11 -24.67
C LYS A 345 -4.74 7.59 -24.91
N HIS A 346 -5.89 6.93 -24.93
CA HIS A 346 -5.95 5.54 -25.40
C HIS A 346 -5.47 5.51 -26.86
N HIS A 347 -4.33 4.86 -27.12
CA HIS A 347 -4.01 4.35 -28.44
C HIS A 347 -4.92 3.13 -28.70
N LEU A 348 -6.20 3.40 -28.98
CA LEU A 348 -7.03 2.45 -29.69
C LEU A 348 -6.54 2.46 -31.14
N GLY A 349 -5.72 1.46 -31.48
CA GLY A 349 -5.34 1.14 -32.85
C GLY A 349 -6.57 0.71 -33.64
N GLY A 350 -7.37 1.67 -34.09
CA GLY A 350 -8.29 1.50 -35.20
C GLY A 350 -7.54 1.87 -36.48
N LYS A 351 -6.94 0.89 -37.15
CA LYS A 351 -6.58 1.07 -38.57
C LYS A 351 -7.89 1.14 -39.35
N GLY A 352 -8.36 2.37 -39.60
CA GLY A 352 -9.19 2.66 -40.76
C GLY A 352 -8.41 2.26 -42.00
N VAL A 353 -9.01 1.39 -42.80
CA VAL A 353 -8.51 1.00 -44.11
C VAL A 353 -8.71 2.19 -45.03
N ASP A 354 -7.63 2.81 -45.49
CA ASP A 354 -7.61 3.56 -46.73
C ASP A 354 -6.61 2.91 -47.68
N LEU A 355 -7.11 2.57 -48.86
CA LEU A 355 -6.44 1.91 -49.97
C LEU A 355 -5.45 2.86 -50.67
N ALA A 356 -4.46 2.22 -51.33
CA ALA A 356 -3.51 2.75 -52.32
C ALA A 356 -2.27 3.42 -51.71
N THR A 357 -1.01 3.11 -52.06
CA THR A 357 -0.39 2.43 -53.20
C THR A 357 0.90 1.74 -52.74
N GLY A 358 1.21 0.58 -53.31
CA GLY A 358 2.29 -0.31 -52.86
C GLY A 358 3.71 0.08 -53.24
N VAL A 359 4.66 -0.62 -52.58
CA VAL A 359 6.00 -1.01 -53.05
C VAL A 359 6.38 -2.27 -52.26
N GLU A 360 7.19 -3.10 -52.92
CA GLU A 360 7.33 -4.55 -52.87
C GLU A 360 8.00 -5.15 -51.62
N THR A 361 7.63 -6.41 -51.38
CA THR A 361 8.17 -7.35 -50.38
C THR A 361 9.31 -8.19 -50.94
N GLU A 362 10.37 -8.40 -50.15
CA GLU A 362 11.32 -9.51 -50.29
C GLU A 362 11.46 -10.26 -48.94
N PRO A 363 11.60 -11.60 -48.91
CA PRO A 363 11.23 -12.42 -47.75
C PRO A 363 12.42 -12.89 -46.89
N PHE A 364 12.16 -12.98 -45.58
CA PHE A 364 13.03 -13.63 -44.60
C PHE A 364 13.06 -15.16 -44.82
N GLN A 365 14.24 -15.70 -45.14
CA GLN A 365 14.50 -17.15 -45.11
C GLN A 365 15.05 -17.58 -43.75
N LYS A 366 14.40 -18.59 -43.16
CA LYS A 366 14.94 -19.44 -42.09
C LYS A 366 16.10 -20.26 -42.65
N ASN A 367 17.19 -20.39 -41.89
CA ASN A 367 18.06 -21.56 -41.97
C ASN A 367 18.38 -22.07 -40.57
N GLN A 368 17.98 -23.31 -40.34
CA GLN A 368 18.62 -24.24 -39.41
C GLN A 368 19.97 -24.62 -40.00
N ASP A 369 20.99 -24.76 -39.15
CA ASP A 369 21.98 -25.83 -39.32
C ASP A 369 22.64 -26.19 -37.99
N THR A 370 22.68 -27.50 -37.79
CA THR A 370 23.35 -28.30 -36.77
C THR A 370 24.85 -28.35 -37.04
N MET A 371 25.70 -28.38 -36.01
CA MET A 371 26.85 -29.30 -35.95
C MET A 371 27.48 -29.32 -34.55
N ASP A 372 27.69 -30.54 -34.07
CA ASP A 372 28.41 -30.91 -32.85
C ASP A 372 29.87 -30.46 -32.86
N ASN A 373 30.41 -30.07 -31.69
CA ASN A 373 31.68 -30.68 -31.26
C ASN A 373 31.90 -30.61 -29.74
N GLN A 374 32.56 -31.67 -29.26
CA GLN A 374 32.85 -32.05 -27.88
C GLN A 374 33.71 -31.01 -27.14
N MET A 375 33.48 -30.88 -25.83
CA MET A 375 34.50 -30.33 -24.92
C MET A 375 34.58 -31.15 -23.63
N THR A 376 35.76 -31.72 -23.45
CA THR A 376 36.25 -32.51 -22.31
C THR A 376 36.39 -31.67 -21.04
N LYS A 377 36.41 -32.39 -19.91
CA LYS A 377 36.61 -31.90 -18.53
C LYS A 377 38.00 -31.29 -18.31
N GLU A 378 38.08 -30.52 -17.22
CA GLU A 378 39.22 -29.75 -16.68
C GLU A 378 39.26 -28.35 -17.30
N GLU A 379 39.04 -27.24 -16.57
CA GLU A 379 39.66 -26.86 -15.31
C GLU A 379 38.70 -26.06 -14.42
N THR A 380 38.61 -26.49 -13.16
CA THR A 380 37.95 -25.78 -12.07
C THR A 380 38.98 -24.88 -11.41
N GLN A 381 38.99 -23.60 -11.76
CA GLN A 381 39.62 -22.46 -11.04
C GLN A 381 39.48 -21.27 -12.01
N THR A 382 38.48 -20.38 -11.88
CA THR A 382 38.67 -19.07 -11.26
C THR A 382 37.32 -18.34 -11.25
N ILE A 383 36.53 -18.49 -10.19
CA ILE A 383 35.44 -17.54 -9.85
C ILE A 383 35.58 -17.24 -8.35
N LYS A 384 36.65 -16.52 -8.03
CA LYS A 384 36.82 -15.75 -6.81
C LYS A 384 37.45 -14.43 -7.26
N GLN A 385 36.93 -13.33 -6.73
CA GLN A 385 37.31 -11.93 -6.96
C GLN A 385 36.59 -11.19 -8.10
N ALA A 386 35.44 -10.63 -7.75
CA ALA A 386 34.97 -9.35 -8.30
C ALA A 386 34.44 -8.47 -7.16
N CYS A 387 35.33 -8.15 -6.23
CA CYS A 387 35.26 -6.97 -5.36
C CYS A 387 36.64 -6.81 -4.69
N GLY A 388 37.46 -5.87 -5.19
CA GLY A 388 38.77 -5.61 -4.60
C GLY A 388 39.83 -4.97 -5.51
N ILE A 389 39.59 -3.73 -5.95
CA ILE A 389 40.54 -2.59 -6.11
C ILE A 389 41.86 -2.81 -6.89
N HIS A 390 41.92 -2.22 -8.09
CA HIS A 390 42.78 -1.07 -8.47
C HIS A 390 42.65 -0.88 -10.00
N ALA A 391 41.85 0.09 -10.44
CA ALA A 391 41.78 0.48 -11.84
C ALA A 391 42.17 1.95 -11.98
N GLU A 392 43.20 2.19 -12.78
CA GLU A 392 43.60 3.51 -13.25
C GLU A 392 42.40 4.23 -13.89
N VAL A 393 42.19 5.47 -13.48
CA VAL A 393 41.15 6.35 -13.99
C VAL A 393 41.47 6.71 -15.43
N LYS A 394 40.78 6.09 -16.38
CA LYS A 394 40.51 6.70 -17.69
C LYS A 394 39.20 7.44 -17.56
N GLU A 395 39.28 8.77 -17.52
CA GLU A 395 38.14 9.67 -17.62
C GLU A 395 37.38 9.37 -18.92
N GLN A 396 36.21 8.75 -18.79
CA GLN A 396 35.16 8.84 -19.78
C GLN A 396 34.29 10.05 -19.42
N PRO A 397 33.81 10.83 -20.41
CA PRO A 397 33.05 12.04 -20.11
C PRO A 397 31.74 11.66 -19.41
N GLU A 398 31.63 12.04 -18.14
CA GLU A 398 30.36 12.04 -17.42
C GLU A 398 29.40 12.95 -18.18
N THR A 399 28.42 12.34 -18.84
CA THR A 399 27.23 13.08 -19.23
C THR A 399 26.45 13.33 -17.94
N PRO A 400 26.14 14.59 -17.58
CA PRO A 400 25.37 14.85 -16.38
C PRO A 400 23.99 14.27 -16.60
N TYR A 401 23.64 13.22 -15.84
CA TYR A 401 22.24 12.85 -15.65
C TYR A 401 21.57 14.05 -14.97
N LYS A 402 20.94 14.91 -15.77
CA LYS A 402 20.03 15.93 -15.24
C LYS A 402 18.95 15.17 -14.48
N ALA A 403 18.90 15.35 -13.15
CA ALA A 403 17.78 14.89 -12.36
C ALA A 403 16.50 15.41 -13.03
N LYS A 404 15.63 14.51 -13.48
CA LYS A 404 14.32 14.92 -13.97
C LYS A 404 13.58 15.50 -12.78
N ASP A 405 13.08 16.72 -12.91
CA ASP A 405 12.19 17.30 -11.91
C ASP A 405 10.93 16.40 -11.83
N LEU A 406 10.73 15.76 -10.67
CA LEU A 406 9.53 14.98 -10.39
C LEU A 406 8.40 15.94 -10.01
N GLU A 407 7.61 16.34 -11.01
CA GLU A 407 6.44 17.19 -10.80
C GLU A 407 5.30 16.36 -10.19
N LEU A 408 4.51 16.98 -9.31
CA LEU A 408 3.35 16.37 -8.67
C LEU A 408 2.06 16.86 -9.30
N MET A 409 1.13 15.94 -9.54
CA MET A 409 -0.24 16.25 -9.96
C MET A 409 -1.01 16.89 -8.80
N ASN A 410 -1.73 17.97 -9.10
CA ASN A 410 -2.70 18.53 -8.17
C ASN A 410 -4.05 17.81 -8.34
N LEU A 411 -4.48 17.08 -7.30
CA LEU A 411 -5.77 16.40 -7.30
C LEU A 411 -6.86 17.38 -6.86
N ASN A 412 -7.54 18.00 -7.82
CA ASN A 412 -8.56 19.02 -7.59
C ASN A 412 -9.52 18.62 -6.44
N GLY A 413 -9.59 19.48 -5.43
CA GLY A 413 -10.46 19.30 -4.27
C GLY A 413 -10.02 18.23 -3.25
N VAL A 414 -8.82 17.66 -3.37
CA VAL A 414 -8.31 16.62 -2.44
C VAL A 414 -7.21 17.17 -1.55
N ARG A 415 -7.34 16.94 -0.24
CA ARG A 415 -6.37 17.29 0.79
C ARG A 415 -6.07 16.09 1.68
N VAL A 416 -4.82 15.97 2.12
CA VAL A 416 -4.39 14.96 3.10
C VAL A 416 -3.49 15.65 4.13
N SER A 417 -3.95 15.69 5.38
CA SER A 417 -3.22 16.31 6.49
C SER A 417 -2.83 15.28 7.55
N PHE A 418 -1.57 15.31 7.97
CA PHE A 418 -1.05 14.43 9.00
C PHE A 418 -1.16 15.08 10.38
N LEU A 419 -1.64 14.30 11.36
CA LEU A 419 -1.89 14.72 12.74
C LEU A 419 -1.01 13.93 13.71
N SER A 420 -0.58 14.58 14.79
CA SER A 420 0.11 13.91 15.91
C SER A 420 -0.78 12.85 16.55
N LEU A 421 -0.20 11.77 17.09
CA LEU A 421 -0.93 10.68 17.74
C LEU A 421 -1.86 11.15 18.87
N ASP A 422 -1.40 12.07 19.71
CA ASP A 422 -2.19 12.63 20.81
C ASP A 422 -3.32 13.55 20.35
N SER A 423 -3.37 13.90 19.05
CA SER A 423 -4.47 14.69 18.49
C SER A 423 -5.79 13.96 18.62
N LEU A 424 -5.83 12.62 18.54
CA LEU A 424 -7.07 11.84 18.58
C LEU A 424 -7.93 12.19 19.81
N SER A 425 -7.31 12.22 20.99
CA SER A 425 -7.96 12.61 22.26
C SER A 425 -8.32 14.10 22.37
N LYS A 426 -7.74 14.95 21.50
CA LYS A 426 -7.88 16.42 21.51
C LYS A 426 -8.81 16.93 20.42
N LEU A 427 -9.16 16.13 19.42
CA LEU A 427 -10.10 16.51 18.36
C LEU A 427 -11.41 17.06 18.94
N PRO A 428 -12.06 16.41 19.93
CA PRO A 428 -13.34 16.86 20.48
C PRO A 428 -13.25 18.23 21.18
N THR A 429 -12.08 18.57 21.74
CA THR A 429 -11.89 19.85 22.44
C THR A 429 -11.78 21.05 21.48
N LYS A 430 -11.64 20.80 20.18
CA LYS A 430 -11.45 21.81 19.15
C LYS A 430 -12.73 21.90 18.32
N GLY A 431 -13.45 23.01 18.45
CA GLY A 431 -14.75 23.23 17.78
C GLY A 431 -14.73 23.00 16.26
N GLN A 432 -13.59 23.22 15.59
CA GLN A 432 -13.43 22.97 14.15
C GLN A 432 -13.61 21.51 13.73
N PHE A 433 -13.56 20.55 14.66
CA PHE A 433 -13.76 19.12 14.39
C PHE A 433 -15.12 18.61 14.87
N SER A 434 -15.95 19.46 15.47
CA SER A 434 -17.29 19.08 15.91
C SER A 434 -18.12 18.60 14.73
N GLN A 435 -18.66 17.38 14.82
CA GLN A 435 -19.46 16.74 13.78
C GLN A 435 -18.86 16.82 12.37
N ARG A 436 -17.53 16.76 12.26
CA ARG A 436 -16.83 16.98 10.99
C ARG A 436 -16.75 15.74 10.12
N PHE A 437 -16.46 14.58 10.71
CA PHE A 437 -16.03 13.41 9.94
C PHE A 437 -17.23 12.60 9.45
N ASN A 438 -17.37 12.46 8.12
CA ASN A 438 -18.37 11.61 7.50
C ASN A 438 -18.00 10.12 7.59
N SER A 439 -16.70 9.82 7.65
CA SER A 439 -16.20 8.46 7.82
C SER A 439 -14.96 8.43 8.69
N LEU A 440 -14.89 7.41 9.55
CA LEU A 440 -13.76 7.11 10.41
C LEU A 440 -13.27 5.70 10.10
N TYR A 441 -11.97 5.55 9.93
CA TYR A 441 -11.29 4.27 9.81
C TYR A 441 -10.36 4.07 11.00
N CYS A 442 -10.33 2.86 11.56
CA CYS A 442 -9.34 2.47 12.55
C CYS A 442 -8.77 1.09 12.26
N SER A 443 -7.44 0.96 12.31
CA SER A 443 -6.79 -0.33 12.13
C SER A 443 -6.89 -1.23 13.37
N ALA A 444 -6.66 -2.53 13.16
CA ALA A 444 -6.69 -3.51 14.24
C ALA A 444 -5.65 -3.21 15.33
N SER A 445 -4.50 -2.61 14.97
CA SER A 445 -3.43 -2.25 15.90
C SER A 445 -3.75 -1.02 16.74
N MET A 446 -4.64 -0.13 16.25
CA MET A 446 -4.94 1.16 16.88
C MET A 446 -6.32 1.25 17.52
N VAL A 447 -7.18 0.23 17.38
CA VAL A 447 -8.56 0.23 17.90
C VAL A 447 -8.68 0.55 19.39
N HIS A 448 -7.65 0.27 20.17
CA HIS A 448 -7.60 0.53 21.61
C HIS A 448 -7.46 2.02 21.98
N HIS A 449 -7.15 2.88 21.01
CA HIS A 449 -7.13 4.33 21.16
C HIS A 449 -8.49 4.99 20.94
N LEU A 450 -9.49 4.25 20.45
CA LEU A 450 -10.84 4.79 20.29
C LEU A 450 -11.51 4.93 21.66
N ASP A 451 -12.16 6.07 21.88
CA ASP A 451 -12.93 6.35 23.09
C ASP A 451 -14.22 7.12 22.75
N SER A 452 -15.13 7.22 23.72
CA SER A 452 -16.46 7.82 23.54
C SER A 452 -16.45 9.27 23.06
N SER A 453 -15.31 9.95 23.14
CA SER A 453 -15.20 11.32 22.65
C SER A 453 -15.27 11.41 21.12
N LEU A 454 -15.03 10.31 20.39
CA LEU A 454 -15.15 10.25 18.94
C LEU A 454 -16.57 10.56 18.44
N LYS A 455 -17.61 10.26 19.23
CA LYS A 455 -18.99 10.60 18.88
C LYS A 455 -19.18 12.11 18.63
N GLN A 456 -18.40 12.96 19.33
CA GLN A 456 -18.51 14.42 19.20
C GLN A 456 -17.95 14.97 17.89
N VAL A 457 -17.03 14.23 17.25
CA VAL A 457 -16.38 14.65 16.01
C VAL A 457 -16.97 13.96 14.77
N ALA A 458 -17.75 12.91 14.97
CA ALA A 458 -18.46 12.21 13.91
C ALA A 458 -19.68 13.03 13.43
N ALA A 459 -19.82 13.21 12.12
CA ALA A 459 -20.99 13.84 11.51
C ALA A 459 -22.25 12.98 11.73
N PRO A 460 -23.47 13.55 11.62
CA PRO A 460 -24.69 12.77 11.58
C PRO A 460 -24.63 11.68 10.49
N GLY A 461 -25.04 10.46 10.82
CA GLY A 461 -24.95 9.29 9.94
C GLY A 461 -23.52 8.85 9.58
N ALA A 462 -22.49 9.30 10.31
CA ALA A 462 -21.10 8.93 10.03
C ALA A 462 -20.87 7.42 10.08
N LEU A 463 -19.91 6.98 9.27
CA LEU A 463 -19.46 5.59 9.26
C LEU A 463 -18.24 5.38 10.14
N LEU A 464 -18.19 4.23 10.77
CA LEU A 464 -17.00 3.72 11.44
C LEU A 464 -16.62 2.38 10.81
N MET A 465 -15.46 2.33 10.17
CA MET A 465 -14.86 1.12 9.62
C MET A 465 -13.68 0.70 10.50
N ILE A 466 -13.71 -0.52 11.01
CA ILE A 466 -12.62 -1.07 11.83
C ILE A 466 -12.03 -2.28 11.13
N GLU A 467 -10.71 -2.26 10.89
CA GLU A 467 -9.98 -3.40 10.34
C GLU A 467 -10.00 -4.58 11.32
N LEU A 468 -10.37 -5.75 10.81
CA LEU A 468 -10.38 -6.99 11.59
C LEU A 468 -9.08 -7.76 11.38
N THR A 469 -8.83 -8.71 12.28
CA THR A 469 -7.59 -9.51 12.27
C THR A 469 -7.67 -10.72 11.34
N LYS A 470 -8.57 -10.72 10.34
CA LYS A 470 -8.81 -11.84 9.42
C LYS A 470 -7.50 -12.33 8.81
N TYR A 471 -6.59 -11.46 8.39
CA TYR A 471 -5.35 -11.90 7.73
C TYR A 471 -4.13 -11.93 8.66
N LEU A 472 -4.31 -11.79 9.98
CA LEU A 472 -3.24 -11.87 10.96
C LEU A 472 -2.99 -13.33 11.36
N LEU A 473 -2.16 -14.04 10.58
CA LEU A 473 -2.08 -15.51 10.60
C LEU A 473 -1.51 -16.14 11.88
N ASP A 474 -0.95 -15.32 12.77
CA ASP A 474 -0.44 -15.74 14.07
C ASP A 474 -1.56 -15.91 15.12
N LEU A 475 -2.78 -15.46 14.82
CA LEU A 475 -3.95 -15.66 15.67
C LEU A 475 -4.64 -17.00 15.40
N SER A 476 -5.24 -17.56 16.46
CA SER A 476 -6.20 -18.67 16.34
C SER A 476 -7.58 -18.15 15.91
N LYS A 477 -8.44 -19.05 15.42
CA LYS A 477 -9.83 -18.72 15.05
C LYS A 477 -10.62 -18.16 16.24
N GLU A 478 -10.36 -18.66 17.45
CA GLU A 478 -10.98 -18.19 18.69
C GLU A 478 -10.51 -16.78 19.05
N GLN A 479 -9.22 -16.48 18.86
CA GLN A 479 -8.67 -15.14 19.10
C GLN A 479 -9.21 -14.13 18.09
N GLU A 480 -9.31 -14.52 16.81
CA GLU A 480 -9.95 -13.71 15.76
C GLU A 480 -11.40 -13.39 16.12
N ALA A 481 -12.20 -14.41 16.47
CA ALA A 481 -13.59 -14.23 16.87
C ALA A 481 -13.76 -13.35 18.12
N ALA A 482 -12.90 -13.55 19.14
CA ALA A 482 -12.91 -12.74 20.35
C ALA A 482 -12.54 -11.27 20.06
N PHE A 483 -11.61 -11.03 19.13
CA PHE A 483 -11.28 -9.67 18.70
C PHE A 483 -12.47 -9.01 18.00
N THR A 484 -13.12 -9.71 17.05
CA THR A 484 -14.32 -9.21 16.36
C THR A 484 -15.45 -8.87 17.32
N ALA A 485 -15.72 -9.73 18.31
CA ALA A 485 -16.73 -9.46 19.34
C ALA A 485 -16.38 -8.18 20.13
N ARG A 486 -15.12 -8.02 20.54
CA ARG A 486 -14.65 -6.84 21.25
C ARG A 486 -14.73 -5.56 20.41
N VAL A 487 -14.48 -5.64 19.11
CA VAL A 487 -14.67 -4.51 18.18
C VAL A 487 -16.15 -4.08 18.16
N GLY A 488 -17.08 -5.04 18.16
CA GLY A 488 -18.51 -4.75 18.28
C GLY A 488 -18.90 -4.07 19.60
N GLU A 489 -18.32 -4.50 20.72
CA GLU A 489 -18.52 -3.84 22.03
C GLU A 489 -18.00 -2.40 22.01
N ILE A 490 -16.77 -2.18 21.51
CA ILE A 490 -16.19 -0.85 21.40
C ILE A 490 -17.08 0.05 20.54
N ALA A 491 -17.48 -0.39 19.35
CA ALA A 491 -18.33 0.41 18.47
C ALA A 491 -19.68 0.77 19.13
N LYS A 492 -20.27 -0.17 19.87
CA LYS A 492 -21.51 0.07 20.63
C LYS A 492 -21.32 1.12 21.72
N ASP A 493 -20.22 1.05 22.47
CA ASP A 493 -19.88 2.04 23.52
C ASP A 493 -19.65 3.45 22.93
N LEU A 494 -19.26 3.53 21.65
CA LEU A 494 -19.14 4.79 20.89
C LEU A 494 -20.48 5.31 20.33
N GLY A 495 -21.58 4.58 20.50
CA GLY A 495 -22.89 4.92 19.94
C GLY A 495 -23.09 4.52 18.47
N PHE A 496 -22.25 3.63 17.95
CA PHE A 496 -22.38 3.10 16.59
C PHE A 496 -23.09 1.75 16.60
N ILE A 497 -23.92 1.51 15.58
CA ILE A 497 -24.64 0.25 15.36
C ILE A 497 -24.11 -0.44 14.11
N SER A 498 -24.13 -1.78 14.09
CA SER A 498 -23.60 -2.55 12.96
C SER A 498 -24.35 -2.24 11.67
N ALA A 499 -23.60 -1.89 10.62
CA ALA A 499 -24.10 -1.57 9.30
C ALA A 499 -24.18 -2.85 8.44
N ARG A 500 -25.14 -3.74 8.76
CA ARG A 500 -25.41 -5.02 8.08
C ARG A 500 -24.28 -6.06 8.13
N ASP A 501 -24.65 -7.34 7.92
CA ASP A 501 -23.72 -8.45 7.71
C ASP A 501 -23.02 -8.30 6.35
N SER A 502 -21.89 -7.60 6.35
CA SER A 502 -20.93 -7.61 5.26
C SER A 502 -20.43 -9.05 5.03
N SER A 503 -20.48 -9.56 3.79
CA SER A 503 -19.80 -10.81 3.43
C SER A 503 -18.27 -10.69 3.53
N ASP A 504 -17.77 -9.45 3.56
CA ASP A 504 -16.36 -9.16 3.78
C ASP A 504 -16.06 -9.10 5.28
N ASN A 505 -15.48 -10.20 5.78
CA ASN A 505 -15.02 -10.33 7.16
C ASN A 505 -13.65 -9.68 7.42
N SER A 506 -13.12 -8.89 6.50
CA SER A 506 -11.83 -8.17 6.67
C SER A 506 -12.03 -6.85 7.43
N TYR A 507 -13.23 -6.29 7.40
CA TYR A 507 -13.60 -5.04 8.07
C TYR A 507 -14.96 -5.15 8.75
N ALA A 508 -15.10 -4.60 9.95
CA ALA A 508 -16.40 -4.36 10.58
C ALA A 508 -16.84 -2.93 10.26
N VAL A 509 -18.08 -2.76 9.82
CA VAL A 509 -18.64 -1.45 9.46
C VAL A 509 -19.82 -1.15 10.37
N PHE A 510 -19.84 0.08 10.88
CA PHE A 510 -20.87 0.59 11.76
C PHE A 510 -21.33 1.97 11.29
N THR A 511 -22.55 2.35 11.67
CA THR A 511 -23.12 3.67 11.41
C THR A 511 -23.48 4.32 12.73
N LEU A 512 -23.22 5.62 12.86
CA LEU A 512 -23.59 6.38 14.04
C LEU A 512 -25.12 6.41 14.16
N GLN A 513 -25.64 6.05 15.34
CA GLN A 513 -27.07 6.09 15.60
C GLN A 513 -27.54 7.55 15.68
N ASP A 514 -28.57 7.91 14.92
CA ASP A 514 -29.25 9.20 15.06
C ASP A 514 -29.92 9.25 16.45
N ASP A 515 -29.72 10.35 17.16
CA ASP A 515 -30.24 10.56 18.52
C ASP A 515 -31.77 10.65 18.58
#